data_AF-A0A0J9EJV4-F1
#
_entry.id   AF-A0A0J9EJV4-F1
#
_cell.length_a   1.000
_cell.length_b   1.000
_cell.length_c   1.000
_cell.angle_alpha   90.00
_cell.angle_beta   90.00
_cell.angle_gamma   90.00
#
_symmetry.space_group_name_H-M   'P 1'
#
loop_
_entity.id
_entity.type
_entity.pdbx_description
1 polymer ?
#
loop_
_entity_poly.entity_id
_entity_poly.type
_entity_poly.pdbx_seq_one_letter_code
_entity_poly.pdbx_strand_id
1 'polypeptide(L)'
;MANPADIPIKLTELLQLKSIGISENAIFPSTCTVESDRFVCVRQNVGGQQQIVVVNPKSPDEVFRRSIPGESAIMHWNKHILAVRSEDGNLRIINLQTEQILKDVRFRVKILYWKWINERSLALVTATHAYHWDVFGEKTQPVEVSKYKDRIDEENWKIFNYQTTDDEQWTATIAVQAQDNTKPALGKIILHSRARSESQIIEGHAAAFGKIRVAGNPAETKIFTFAVRTATAAKIHIVEIDNENPTKKFPKKAEQLFSRRRP
;
A
#
# COMPACT_ATOMS: atom_id res chain seq x y z
N MET A 1 -33.51 -17.50 5.24
CA MET A 1 -32.60 -16.34 5.42
C MET A 1 -31.68 -16.70 6.57
N ALA A 2 -30.36 -16.55 6.43
CA ALA A 2 -29.42 -16.85 7.52
C ALA A 2 -29.77 -15.98 8.75
N ASN A 3 -29.77 -16.57 9.94
CA ASN A 3 -30.00 -15.85 11.18
C ASN A 3 -28.89 -14.78 11.32
N PRO A 4 -29.18 -13.50 11.65
CA PRO A 4 -28.14 -12.48 11.80
C PRO A 4 -27.01 -12.86 12.79
N ALA A 5 -27.29 -13.80 13.71
CA ALA A 5 -26.32 -14.39 14.63
C ALA A 5 -25.26 -15.31 13.98
N ASP A 6 -25.47 -15.74 12.73
CA ASP A 6 -24.57 -16.67 12.00
C ASP A 6 -23.61 -15.94 11.03
N ILE A 7 -23.56 -14.61 11.04
CA ILE A 7 -22.66 -13.84 10.17
C ILE A 7 -21.27 -13.78 10.83
N PRO A 8 -20.22 -14.36 10.23
CA PRO A 8 -18.89 -14.46 10.85
C PRO A 8 -18.11 -13.13 10.83
N ILE A 9 -18.77 -12.02 10.53
CA ILE A 9 -18.16 -10.69 10.41
C ILE A 9 -18.97 -9.66 11.19
N LYS A 10 -18.27 -8.73 11.84
CA LYS A 10 -18.85 -7.53 12.43
C LYS A 10 -18.59 -6.35 11.50
N LEU A 11 -19.65 -5.70 11.04
CA LEU A 11 -19.56 -4.44 10.30
C LEU A 11 -19.79 -3.28 11.27
N THR A 12 -18.95 -2.26 11.19
CA THR A 12 -19.07 -1.05 12.03
C THR A 12 -18.65 0.16 11.22
N GLU A 13 -19.51 1.17 11.19
CA GLU A 13 -19.18 2.46 10.61
C GLU A 13 -18.52 3.33 11.69
N LEU A 14 -17.30 3.82 11.42
CA LEU A 14 -16.56 4.64 12.38
C LEU A 14 -16.76 6.15 12.15
N LEU A 15 -16.80 6.58 10.88
CA LEU A 15 -16.84 8.00 10.52
C LEU A 15 -17.33 8.21 9.09
N GLN A 16 -18.26 9.15 8.91
CA GLN A 16 -18.59 9.74 7.62
C GLN A 16 -17.74 10.99 7.39
N LEU A 17 -16.80 10.98 6.44
CA LEU A 17 -15.88 12.11 6.22
C LEU A 17 -16.61 13.42 5.90
N LYS A 18 -17.76 13.36 5.21
CA LYS A 18 -18.59 14.54 4.93
C LYS A 18 -19.12 15.20 6.22
N SER A 19 -19.39 14.43 7.27
CA SER A 19 -19.91 14.95 8.55
C SER A 19 -18.91 15.86 9.27
N ILE A 20 -17.61 15.69 9.00
CA ILE A 20 -16.54 16.56 9.49
C ILE A 20 -16.11 17.57 8.43
N GLY A 21 -16.97 17.94 7.48
CA GLY A 21 -16.69 19.01 6.50
C GLY A 21 -15.56 18.70 5.51
N ILE A 22 -15.30 17.43 5.22
CA ILE A 22 -14.45 17.03 4.09
C ILE A 22 -15.28 17.07 2.82
N SER A 23 -14.76 17.75 1.79
CA SER A 23 -15.41 17.82 0.48
C SER A 23 -15.44 16.45 -0.19
N GLU A 24 -16.57 16.11 -0.82
CA GLU A 24 -16.70 14.89 -1.61
C GLU A 24 -15.66 14.80 -2.73
N ASN A 25 -15.31 15.94 -3.33
CA ASN A 25 -14.30 16.03 -4.37
C ASN A 25 -12.87 15.79 -3.85
N ALA A 26 -12.68 15.62 -2.55
CA ALA A 26 -11.40 15.28 -1.93
C ALA A 26 -11.31 13.80 -1.50
N ILE A 27 -12.36 13.01 -1.69
CA ILE A 27 -12.39 11.58 -1.30
C ILE A 27 -12.01 10.71 -2.52
N PHE A 28 -10.78 10.87 -2.99
CA PHE A 28 -10.20 10.10 -4.09
C PHE A 28 -8.85 9.49 -3.66
N PRO A 29 -8.38 8.40 -4.28
CA PRO A 29 -7.09 7.80 -3.94
C PRO A 29 -5.88 8.76 -4.03
N SER A 30 -5.97 9.82 -4.84
CA SER A 30 -4.92 10.84 -5.00
C SER A 30 -4.93 11.90 -3.89
N THR A 31 -5.99 11.99 -3.10
CA THR A 31 -6.20 13.05 -2.11
C THR A 31 -6.55 12.52 -0.73
N CYS A 32 -7.03 11.29 -0.60
CA CYS A 32 -7.44 10.66 0.66
C CYS A 32 -6.64 9.36 0.87
N THR A 33 -5.80 9.34 1.89
CA THR A 33 -4.87 8.24 2.17
C THR A 33 -5.10 7.65 3.56
N VAL A 34 -4.87 6.33 3.67
CA VAL A 34 -5.09 5.55 4.89
C VAL A 34 -3.96 4.51 5.00
N GLU A 35 -2.94 4.84 5.78
CA GLU A 35 -1.76 3.96 5.98
C GLU A 35 -1.94 3.01 7.17
N SER A 36 -2.95 3.24 8.00
CA SER A 36 -3.28 2.46 9.21
C SER A 36 -4.71 2.72 9.65
N ASP A 37 -5.15 2.04 10.71
CA ASP A 37 -6.45 2.27 11.33
C ASP A 37 -6.51 3.51 12.25
N ARG A 38 -5.41 4.27 12.36
CA ARG A 38 -5.31 5.42 13.28
C ARG A 38 -5.56 6.76 12.61
N PHE A 39 -5.19 6.93 11.34
CA PHE A 39 -5.30 8.23 10.68
C PHE A 39 -5.87 8.08 9.27
N VAL A 40 -6.85 8.94 8.97
CA VAL A 40 -7.25 9.26 7.60
C VAL A 40 -6.67 10.64 7.29
N CYS A 41 -5.90 10.73 6.21
CA CYS A 41 -5.28 11.98 5.75
C CYS A 41 -5.93 12.42 4.45
N VAL A 42 -6.53 13.60 4.44
CA VAL A 42 -7.23 14.16 3.29
C VAL A 42 -6.65 15.51 2.89
N ARG A 43 -6.23 15.61 1.63
CA ARG A 43 -5.81 16.83 0.98
C ARG A 43 -7.00 17.41 0.25
N GLN A 44 -7.41 18.62 0.61
CA GLN A 44 -8.54 19.31 -0.03
C GLN A 44 -8.20 20.76 -0.34
N ASN A 45 -8.94 21.35 -1.28
CA ASN A 45 -8.86 22.77 -1.58
C ASN A 45 -10.16 23.43 -1.11
N VAL A 46 -10.05 24.46 -0.28
CA VAL A 46 -11.17 25.26 0.21
C VAL A 46 -10.86 26.73 -0.03
N GLY A 47 -11.71 27.42 -0.79
CA GLY A 47 -11.52 28.84 -1.10
C GLY A 47 -10.23 29.15 -1.87
N GLY A 48 -9.71 28.21 -2.67
CA GLY A 48 -8.45 28.37 -3.39
C GLY A 48 -7.20 28.02 -2.56
N GLN A 49 -7.36 27.73 -1.27
CA GLN A 49 -6.27 27.32 -0.40
C GLN A 49 -6.23 25.80 -0.22
N GLN A 50 -5.05 25.24 -0.44
CA GLN A 50 -4.77 23.85 -0.12
C GLN A 50 -4.68 23.65 1.39
N GLN A 51 -5.33 22.62 1.90
CA GLN A 51 -5.21 22.17 3.27
C GLN A 51 -5.10 20.66 3.37
N ILE A 52 -4.42 20.20 4.42
CA ILE A 52 -4.40 18.82 4.87
C ILE A 52 -5.27 18.71 6.11
N VAL A 53 -6.16 17.73 6.08
CA VAL A 53 -7.07 17.35 7.16
C VAL A 53 -6.67 15.96 7.62
N VAL A 54 -6.37 15.80 8.90
CA VAL A 54 -6.07 14.49 9.50
C VAL A 54 -7.09 14.23 10.59
N VAL A 55 -7.68 13.04 10.58
CA VAL A 55 -8.64 12.60 11.59
C VAL A 55 -8.35 11.17 12.02
N ASN A 56 -8.54 10.89 13.30
CA ASN A 56 -8.59 9.53 13.82
C ASN A 56 -10.05 9.03 13.78
N PRO A 57 -10.40 8.00 12.98
CA PRO A 57 -11.77 7.49 12.92
C PRO A 57 -12.30 6.97 14.26
N LYS A 58 -11.42 6.60 15.19
CA LYS A 58 -11.78 6.14 16.54
C LYS A 58 -11.99 7.29 17.54
N SER A 59 -11.58 8.51 17.16
CA SER A 59 -11.68 9.75 17.93
C SER A 59 -12.06 10.90 16.99
N PRO A 60 -13.27 10.88 16.40
CA PRO A 60 -13.64 11.77 15.29
C PRO A 60 -13.73 13.25 15.69
N ASP A 61 -13.77 13.56 16.98
CA ASP A 61 -13.76 14.93 17.51
C ASP A 61 -12.38 15.61 17.37
N GLU A 62 -11.31 14.82 17.24
CA GLU A 62 -9.94 15.31 17.10
C GLU A 62 -9.57 15.44 15.61
N VAL A 63 -10.03 16.53 14.98
CA VAL A 63 -9.70 16.86 13.59
C VAL A 63 -8.57 17.89 13.51
N PHE A 64 -7.45 17.50 12.92
CA PHE A 64 -6.34 18.40 12.65
C PHE A 64 -6.46 18.99 11.25
N ARG A 65 -6.34 20.32 11.12
CA ARG A 65 -6.34 21.02 9.82
C ARG A 65 -5.16 21.97 9.74
N ARG A 66 -4.38 21.88 8.66
CA ARG A 66 -3.26 22.81 8.40
C ARG A 66 -3.11 23.09 6.91
N SER A 67 -2.66 24.30 6.60
CA SER A 67 -2.21 24.67 5.27
C SER A 67 -0.79 24.13 5.08
N ILE A 68 -0.68 22.97 4.41
CA ILE A 68 0.59 22.33 4.09
C ILE A 68 0.59 22.08 2.57
N PRO A 69 1.48 22.74 1.80
CA PRO A 69 1.55 22.55 0.36
C PRO A 69 2.14 21.18 0.01
N GLY A 70 1.64 20.56 -1.06
CA GLY A 70 2.17 19.30 -1.57
C GLY A 70 1.23 18.61 -2.56
N GLU A 71 1.78 17.78 -3.43
CA GLU A 71 1.01 17.00 -4.40
C GLU A 71 0.36 15.77 -3.74
N SER A 72 1.08 15.13 -2.81
CA SER A 72 0.65 13.92 -2.11
C SER A 72 1.07 13.97 -0.65
N ALA A 73 0.28 13.37 0.23
CA ALA A 73 0.58 13.31 1.66
C ALA A 73 0.08 11.99 2.27
N ILE A 74 0.91 11.39 3.13
CA ILE A 74 0.60 10.15 3.85
C ILE A 74 1.05 10.25 5.31
N MET A 75 0.18 9.82 6.23
CA MET A 75 0.46 9.83 7.66
C MET A 75 1.29 8.62 8.07
N HIS A 76 2.24 8.83 8.98
CA HIS A 76 2.82 7.73 9.74
C HIS A 76 1.71 6.97 10.47
N TRP A 77 1.78 5.65 10.51
CA TRP A 77 0.67 4.81 10.99
C TRP A 77 0.25 5.01 12.46
N ASN A 78 1.08 5.68 13.27
CA ASN A 78 0.87 5.80 14.71
C ASN A 78 1.51 7.04 15.35
N LYS A 79 2.16 7.91 14.57
CA LYS A 79 2.80 9.15 15.06
C LYS A 79 2.17 10.32 14.33
N HIS A 80 2.19 11.50 14.95
CA HIS A 80 1.80 12.76 14.31
C HIS A 80 2.87 13.24 13.33
N ILE A 81 3.27 12.37 12.41
CA ILE A 81 4.31 12.60 11.43
C ILE A 81 3.68 12.44 10.06
N LEU A 82 3.79 13.50 9.27
CA LEU A 82 3.26 13.57 7.92
C LEU A 82 4.42 13.52 6.93
N ALA A 83 4.36 12.58 6.00
CA ALA A 83 5.23 12.62 4.82
C ALA A 83 4.50 13.35 3.69
N VAL A 84 5.14 14.33 3.08
CA VAL A 84 4.60 15.14 1.98
C VAL A 84 5.54 15.07 0.79
N ARG A 85 4.98 14.87 -0.40
CA ARG A 85 5.68 14.98 -1.68
C ARG A 85 5.23 16.25 -2.39
N SER A 86 6.17 17.11 -2.75
CA SER A 86 5.96 18.30 -3.58
C SER A 86 5.97 17.96 -5.07
N GLU A 87 5.41 18.84 -5.90
CA GLU A 87 5.36 18.68 -7.37
C GLU A 87 6.75 18.56 -8.01
N ASP A 88 7.77 19.16 -7.42
CA ASP A 88 9.17 19.10 -7.86
C ASP A 88 9.91 17.81 -7.44
N GLY A 89 9.20 16.86 -6.82
CA GLY A 89 9.73 15.59 -6.34
C GLY A 89 10.42 15.64 -4.98
N ASN A 90 10.42 16.79 -4.29
CA ASN A 90 10.94 16.88 -2.93
C ASN A 90 10.02 16.15 -1.94
N LEU A 91 10.63 15.33 -1.08
CA LEU A 91 9.95 14.68 0.03
C LEU A 91 10.30 15.41 1.34
N ARG A 92 9.29 15.66 2.18
CA ARG A 92 9.46 16.25 3.50
C ARG A 92 8.73 15.44 4.54
N ILE A 93 9.35 15.28 5.70
CA ILE A 93 8.82 14.61 6.89
C ILE A 93 8.57 15.69 7.92
N ILE A 94 7.31 15.90 8.28
CA ILE A 94 6.87 17.01 9.11
C ILE A 94 6.25 16.45 10.39
N ASN A 95 6.67 16.97 11.54
CA ASN A 95 5.97 16.73 12.79
C ASN A 95 4.76 17.67 12.86
N LEU A 96 3.55 17.13 12.88
CA LEU A 96 2.32 17.93 12.90
C LEU A 96 2.05 18.62 14.24
N GLN A 97 2.66 18.16 15.34
CA GLN A 97 2.49 18.78 16.65
C GLN A 97 3.41 19.99 16.83
N THR A 98 4.65 19.90 16.33
CA THR A 98 5.65 20.97 16.47
C THR A 98 5.80 21.82 15.21
N GLU A 99 5.16 21.42 14.11
CA GLU A 99 5.25 22.04 12.78
C GLU A 99 6.67 22.06 12.19
N GLN A 100 7.59 21.28 12.78
CA GLN A 100 8.97 21.20 12.34
C GLN A 100 9.13 20.22 11.18
N ILE A 101 9.95 20.61 10.20
CA ILE A 101 10.48 19.69 9.19
C ILE A 101 11.56 18.85 9.88
N LEU A 102 11.27 17.57 10.10
CA LEU A 102 12.20 16.62 10.71
C LEU A 102 13.27 16.17 9.70
N LYS A 103 12.89 16.04 8.43
CA LYS A 103 13.78 15.56 7.37
C LYS A 103 13.25 15.94 6.00
N ASP A 104 14.15 16.16 5.06
CA ASP A 104 13.82 16.37 3.66
C ASP A 104 14.82 15.66 2.73
N VAL A 105 14.36 15.28 1.54
CA VAL A 105 15.23 14.75 0.49
C VAL A 105 14.70 15.15 -0.88
N ARG A 106 15.61 15.57 -1.75
CA ARG A 106 15.31 15.80 -3.17
C ARG A 106 15.44 14.52 -3.96
N PHE A 107 14.34 13.82 -4.15
CA PHE A 107 14.30 12.58 -4.91
C PHE A 107 14.03 12.89 -6.39
N ARG A 108 15.11 12.97 -7.19
CA ARG A 108 15.09 13.44 -8.60
C ARG A 108 14.48 12.46 -9.60
N VAL A 109 13.78 11.43 -9.14
CA VAL A 109 13.13 10.41 -9.98
C VAL A 109 11.64 10.46 -9.70
N LYS A 110 10.82 10.42 -10.77
CA LYS A 110 9.37 10.44 -10.63
C LYS A 110 8.89 9.25 -9.81
N ILE A 111 8.28 9.54 -8.67
CA ILE A 111 7.63 8.55 -7.80
C ILE A 111 6.25 8.27 -8.38
N LEU A 112 5.98 7.02 -8.76
CA LEU A 112 4.68 6.57 -9.24
C LEU A 112 3.76 6.13 -8.08
N TYR A 113 4.34 5.59 -7.01
CA TYR A 113 3.62 5.18 -5.81
C TYR A 113 4.56 5.21 -4.61
N TRP A 114 4.01 5.44 -3.42
CA TRP A 114 4.76 5.45 -2.17
C TRP A 114 3.85 5.13 -1.00
N LYS A 115 4.42 4.54 0.05
CA LYS A 115 3.71 4.15 1.27
C LYS A 115 4.67 3.95 2.44
N TRP A 116 4.16 3.92 3.65
CA TRP A 116 4.89 3.35 4.78
C TRP A 116 4.94 1.83 4.65
N ILE A 117 6.13 1.26 4.87
CA ILE A 117 6.33 -0.20 4.86
C ILE A 117 6.64 -0.75 6.25
N ASN A 118 7.21 0.07 7.13
CA ASN A 118 7.45 -0.24 8.54
C ASN A 118 7.57 1.04 9.38
N GLU A 119 7.97 0.92 10.67
CA GLU A 119 7.92 2.02 11.69
C GLU A 119 8.86 3.15 11.37
N ARG A 120 9.67 2.95 10.35
CA ARG A 120 10.77 3.81 10.04
C ARG A 120 10.88 4.15 8.57
N SER A 121 10.42 3.27 7.70
CA SER A 121 10.75 3.34 6.29
C SER A 121 9.55 3.63 5.40
N LEU A 122 9.80 4.51 4.42
CA LEU A 122 8.95 4.72 3.25
C LEU A 122 9.45 3.88 2.08
N ALA A 123 8.55 3.27 1.34
CA ALA A 123 8.84 2.77 -0.01
C ALA A 123 8.54 3.84 -1.04
N LEU A 124 9.47 4.08 -1.95
CA LEU A 124 9.35 4.98 -3.10
C LEU A 124 9.44 4.14 -4.37
N VAL A 125 8.33 3.99 -5.07
CA VAL A 125 8.24 3.16 -6.27
C VAL A 125 8.28 4.05 -7.50
N THR A 126 9.21 3.75 -8.40
CA THR A 126 9.40 4.43 -9.69
C THR A 126 9.02 3.49 -10.83
N ALA A 127 9.13 3.94 -12.07
CA ALA A 127 8.88 3.09 -13.23
C ALA A 127 9.89 1.95 -13.40
N THR A 128 11.09 2.05 -12.81
CA THR A 128 12.19 1.09 -13.04
C THR A 128 12.74 0.46 -11.78
N HIS A 129 12.53 1.07 -10.61
CA HIS A 129 13.07 0.61 -9.34
C HIS A 129 12.08 0.85 -8.19
N ALA A 130 12.29 0.16 -7.08
CA ALA A 130 11.77 0.55 -5.78
C ALA A 130 12.94 0.91 -4.85
N TYR A 131 12.71 1.91 -4.02
CA TYR A 131 13.66 2.39 -3.02
C TYR A 131 13.01 2.35 -1.65
N HIS A 132 13.78 2.04 -0.61
CA HIS A 132 13.35 2.18 0.78
C HIS A 132 14.12 3.31 1.46
N TRP A 133 13.44 4.12 2.26
CA TRP A 133 14.04 5.25 2.96
C TRP A 133 13.65 5.23 4.43
N ASP A 134 14.60 4.86 5.31
CA ASP A 134 14.45 5.06 6.76
C ASP A 134 14.43 6.57 7.03
N VAL A 135 13.29 7.11 7.44
CA VAL A 135 13.14 8.54 7.67
C VAL A 135 13.65 9.00 9.04
N PHE A 136 13.88 8.09 9.98
CA PHE A 136 14.34 8.39 11.34
C PHE A 136 15.83 8.15 11.54
N GLY A 137 16.54 7.58 10.56
CA GLY A 137 18.00 7.55 10.56
C GLY A 137 18.59 8.95 10.32
N GLU A 138 19.64 9.32 11.05
CA GLU A 138 20.20 10.69 11.00
C GLU A 138 20.67 11.13 9.61
N LYS A 139 21.32 10.24 8.85
CA LYS A 139 21.94 10.55 7.55
C LYS A 139 21.55 9.57 6.44
N THR A 140 20.35 8.99 6.54
CA THR A 140 19.85 8.02 5.56
C THR A 140 19.18 8.72 4.38
N GLN A 141 19.42 8.18 3.19
CA GLN A 141 18.78 8.55 1.93
C GLN A 141 17.98 7.34 1.40
N PRO A 142 17.10 7.52 0.40
CA PRO A 142 16.46 6.40 -0.27
C PRO A 142 17.50 5.44 -0.87
N VAL A 143 17.43 4.17 -0.51
CA VAL A 143 18.33 3.09 -0.96
C VAL A 143 17.56 2.19 -1.91
N GLU A 144 18.18 1.82 -3.03
CA GLU A 144 17.59 0.89 -3.99
C GLU A 144 17.40 -0.49 -3.37
N VAL A 145 16.21 -1.07 -3.55
CA VAL A 145 15.89 -2.41 -3.04
C VAL A 145 15.46 -3.40 -4.11
N SER A 146 14.99 -2.91 -5.25
CA SER A 146 14.63 -3.75 -6.39
C SER A 146 14.80 -3.00 -7.69
N LYS A 147 15.30 -3.70 -8.70
CA LYS A 147 15.35 -3.24 -10.09
C LYS A 147 14.40 -4.08 -10.94
N TYR A 148 13.50 -3.41 -11.64
CA TYR A 148 12.57 -4.08 -12.55
C TYR A 148 13.28 -4.42 -13.85
N LYS A 149 13.03 -5.64 -14.34
CA LYS A 149 13.55 -6.10 -15.62
C LYS A 149 13.06 -5.21 -16.77
N ASP A 150 11.76 -4.91 -16.74
CA ASP A 150 11.09 -4.05 -17.71
C ASP A 150 10.55 -2.80 -17.02
N ARG A 151 10.66 -1.66 -17.70
CA ARG A 151 10.07 -0.40 -17.23
C ARG A 151 8.55 -0.54 -17.17
N ILE A 152 7.94 -0.09 -16.07
CA ILE A 152 6.50 0.08 -15.97
C ILE A 152 6.09 1.22 -16.88
N ASP A 153 5.28 0.89 -17.90
CA ASP A 153 4.61 1.88 -18.73
C ASP A 153 3.53 2.58 -17.90
N GLU A 154 3.86 3.76 -17.40
CA GLU A 154 3.02 4.59 -16.54
C GLU A 154 1.82 5.22 -17.26
N GLU A 155 1.75 5.17 -18.59
CA GLU A 155 0.56 5.58 -19.35
C GLU A 155 -0.55 4.54 -19.19
N ASN A 156 -0.18 3.26 -19.28
CA ASN A 156 -1.09 2.13 -19.24
C ASN A 156 -1.27 1.50 -17.85
N TRP A 157 -0.20 1.44 -17.05
CA TRP A 157 -0.18 0.78 -15.75
C TRP A 157 -0.13 1.80 -14.62
N LYS A 158 -1.08 1.71 -13.69
CA LYS A 158 -1.11 2.49 -12.46
C LYS A 158 -0.76 1.60 -11.29
N ILE A 159 0.28 1.96 -10.55
CA ILE A 159 0.67 1.29 -9.32
C ILE A 159 -0.30 1.72 -8.23
N PHE A 160 -0.90 0.77 -7.51
CA PHE A 160 -1.88 1.07 -6.46
C PHE A 160 -1.48 0.48 -5.11
N ASN A 161 -0.53 -0.46 -5.06
CA ASN A 161 -0.01 -0.97 -3.80
C ASN A 161 1.44 -1.47 -3.94
N TYR A 162 2.12 -1.53 -2.81
CA TYR A 162 3.44 -2.11 -2.62
C TYR A 162 3.44 -2.90 -1.31
N GLN A 163 4.07 -4.06 -1.26
CA GLN A 163 4.14 -4.89 -0.05
C GLN A 163 5.54 -5.42 0.14
N THR A 164 5.92 -5.68 1.39
CA THR A 164 7.18 -6.32 1.74
C THR A 164 6.96 -7.41 2.79
N THR A 165 7.90 -8.34 2.91
CA THR A 165 8.04 -9.13 4.14
C THR A 165 8.61 -8.27 5.27
N ASP A 166 8.45 -8.70 6.53
CA ASP A 166 8.95 -7.97 7.71
C ASP A 166 10.46 -7.73 7.69
N ASP A 167 11.21 -8.68 7.11
CA ASP A 167 12.67 -8.61 6.91
C ASP A 167 13.07 -7.88 5.62
N GLU A 168 12.08 -7.35 4.91
CA GLU A 168 12.18 -6.66 3.63
C GLU A 168 12.92 -7.45 2.53
N GLN A 169 13.07 -8.77 2.66
CA GLN A 169 13.77 -9.62 1.67
C GLN A 169 12.95 -9.86 0.41
N TRP A 170 11.62 -9.81 0.54
CA TRP A 170 10.71 -9.88 -0.58
C TRP A 170 9.92 -8.59 -0.72
N THR A 171 9.70 -8.18 -1.95
CA THR A 171 8.87 -7.03 -2.29
C THR A 171 7.88 -7.40 -3.40
N ALA A 172 6.69 -6.80 -3.37
CA ALA A 172 5.68 -6.98 -4.38
C ALA A 172 5.11 -5.62 -4.79
N THR A 173 5.36 -5.21 -6.02
CA THR A 173 4.76 -4.01 -6.63
C THR A 173 3.51 -4.43 -7.38
N ILE A 174 2.35 -3.88 -7.02
CA ILE A 174 1.07 -4.25 -7.63
C ILE A 174 0.51 -3.08 -8.44
N ALA A 175 0.29 -3.34 -9.73
CA ALA A 175 -0.21 -2.39 -10.70
C ALA A 175 -1.44 -2.93 -11.42
N VAL A 176 -2.32 -2.01 -11.83
CA VAL A 176 -3.53 -2.29 -12.60
C VAL A 176 -3.52 -1.52 -13.91
N GLN A 177 -4.08 -2.13 -14.95
CA GLN A 177 -4.38 -1.47 -16.20
C GLN A 177 -5.90 -1.51 -16.39
N ALA A 178 -6.52 -0.34 -16.48
CA ALA A 178 -7.94 -0.24 -16.80
C ALA A 178 -8.19 -0.79 -18.21
N GLN A 179 -9.35 -1.41 -18.39
CA GLN A 179 -9.86 -1.80 -19.70
C GLN A 179 -11.21 -1.12 -19.93
N ASP A 180 -11.73 -1.24 -21.16
CA ASP A 180 -13.10 -0.84 -21.47
C ASP A 180 -14.10 -1.52 -20.52
N ASN A 181 -15.25 -0.88 -20.30
CA ASN A 181 -16.27 -1.30 -19.33
C ASN A 181 -16.83 -2.74 -19.53
N THR A 182 -16.45 -3.42 -20.61
CA THR A 182 -16.86 -4.79 -20.94
C THR A 182 -15.90 -5.86 -20.40
N LYS A 183 -14.70 -5.49 -19.97
CA LYS A 183 -13.65 -6.43 -19.51
C LYS A 183 -13.13 -6.04 -18.12
N PRO A 184 -12.73 -7.03 -17.28
CA PRO A 184 -12.07 -6.72 -16.03
C PRO A 184 -10.74 -6.01 -16.30
N ALA A 185 -10.35 -5.11 -15.39
CA ALA A 185 -9.00 -4.54 -15.39
C ALA A 185 -7.95 -5.66 -15.35
N LEU A 186 -6.78 -5.43 -15.96
CA LEU A 186 -5.65 -6.34 -15.84
C LEU A 186 -4.86 -6.05 -14.56
N GLY A 187 -4.34 -7.09 -13.94
CA GLY A 187 -3.50 -7.00 -12.75
C GLY A 187 -2.09 -7.50 -13.04
N LYS A 188 -1.09 -6.77 -12.58
CA LYS A 188 0.32 -7.12 -12.69
C LYS A 188 0.98 -6.99 -11.33
N ILE A 189 1.61 -8.06 -10.87
CA ILE A 189 2.48 -8.07 -9.70
C ILE A 189 3.92 -8.26 -10.18
N ILE A 190 4.82 -7.41 -9.73
CA ILE A 190 6.27 -7.62 -9.84
C ILE A 190 6.73 -8.10 -8.47
N LEU A 191 6.97 -9.40 -8.33
CA LEU A 191 7.50 -10.02 -7.12
C LEU A 191 9.02 -10.07 -7.23
N HIS A 192 9.74 -9.51 -6.26
CA HIS A 192 11.19 -9.46 -6.27
C HIS A 192 11.77 -10.08 -4.99
N SER A 193 12.81 -10.90 -5.17
CA SER A 193 13.62 -11.44 -4.09
C SER A 193 14.96 -10.72 -4.04
N ARG A 194 15.25 -10.05 -2.93
CA ARG A 194 16.53 -9.35 -2.73
C ARG A 194 17.70 -10.31 -2.61
N ALA A 195 17.51 -11.42 -1.89
CA ALA A 195 18.55 -12.43 -1.73
C ALA A 195 19.00 -13.04 -3.07
N ARG A 196 18.08 -13.14 -4.04
CA ARG A 196 18.36 -13.69 -5.38
C ARG A 196 18.62 -12.61 -6.43
N SER A 197 18.39 -11.34 -6.10
CA SER A 197 18.39 -10.23 -7.06
C SER A 197 17.56 -10.53 -8.32
N GLU A 198 16.41 -11.17 -8.15
CA GLU A 198 15.57 -11.67 -9.25
C GLU A 198 14.13 -11.18 -9.10
N SER A 199 13.52 -10.81 -10.23
CA SER A 199 12.12 -10.40 -10.32
C SER A 199 11.31 -11.38 -11.16
N GLN A 200 10.09 -11.68 -10.72
CA GLN A 200 9.08 -12.42 -11.46
C GLN A 200 7.83 -11.56 -11.66
N ILE A 201 7.32 -11.54 -12.90
CA ILE A 201 6.03 -10.93 -13.21
C ILE A 201 4.93 -11.99 -13.07
N ILE A 202 3.88 -11.64 -12.35
CA ILE A 202 2.72 -12.50 -12.06
C ILE A 202 1.46 -11.72 -12.44
N GLU A 203 0.50 -12.38 -13.10
CA GLU A 203 -0.83 -11.81 -13.30
C GLU A 203 -1.60 -11.84 -11.96
N GLY A 204 -1.95 -10.68 -11.43
CA GLY A 204 -2.65 -10.58 -10.16
C GLY A 204 -3.04 -9.14 -9.76
N HIS A 205 -4.15 -9.04 -9.03
CA HIS A 205 -4.83 -7.79 -8.70
C HIS A 205 -4.69 -7.38 -7.24
N ALA A 206 -4.24 -8.28 -6.37
CA ALA A 206 -3.97 -7.99 -4.97
C ALA A 206 -2.96 -9.01 -4.45
N ALA A 207 -2.10 -8.61 -3.52
CA ALA A 207 -1.13 -9.51 -2.93
C ALA A 207 -0.85 -9.15 -1.48
N ALA A 208 -0.41 -10.14 -0.71
CA ALA A 208 0.06 -10.00 0.65
C ALA A 208 1.14 -11.04 0.95
N PHE A 209 2.00 -10.70 1.91
CA PHE A 209 2.90 -11.64 2.55
C PHE A 209 2.30 -12.08 3.88
N GLY A 210 2.67 -13.27 4.33
CA GLY A 210 2.24 -13.78 5.62
C GLY A 210 3.18 -14.88 6.12
N LYS A 211 2.93 -15.31 7.35
CA LYS A 211 3.62 -16.44 7.98
C LYS A 211 2.57 -17.41 8.48
N ILE A 212 2.85 -18.70 8.33
CA ILE A 212 1.99 -19.77 8.82
C ILE A 212 2.85 -20.85 9.49
N ARG A 213 2.27 -21.56 10.45
CA ARG A 213 2.92 -22.72 11.04
C ARG A 213 2.47 -23.99 10.33
N VAL A 214 3.37 -24.63 9.61
CA VAL A 214 3.12 -25.94 8.99
C VAL A 214 3.35 -27.03 10.02
N ALA A 215 2.45 -28.02 10.07
CA ALA A 215 2.55 -29.13 11.03
C ALA A 215 3.89 -29.86 10.89
N GLY A 216 4.61 -29.99 12.00
CA GLY A 216 5.94 -30.62 12.04
C GLY A 216 7.09 -29.75 11.53
N ASN A 217 6.84 -28.49 11.13
CA ASN A 217 7.89 -27.50 10.92
C ASN A 217 8.06 -26.66 12.21
N PRO A 218 9.25 -26.64 12.84
CA PRO A 218 9.48 -25.83 14.02
C PRO A 218 9.51 -24.32 13.71
N ALA A 219 9.93 -23.93 12.50
CA ALA A 219 9.96 -22.55 12.04
C ALA A 219 8.63 -22.13 11.38
N GLU A 220 8.35 -20.83 11.38
CA GLU A 220 7.24 -20.28 10.61
C GLU A 220 7.58 -20.28 9.12
N THR A 221 6.66 -20.80 8.29
CA THR A 221 6.79 -20.78 6.85
C THR A 221 6.30 -19.44 6.31
N LYS A 222 7.16 -18.73 5.57
CA LYS A 222 6.76 -17.52 4.84
C LYS A 222 5.94 -17.90 3.62
N ILE A 223 4.83 -17.20 3.43
CA ILE A 223 3.95 -17.37 2.28
C ILE A 223 3.75 -16.06 1.55
N PHE A 224 3.62 -16.17 0.24
CA PHE A 224 3.12 -15.13 -0.63
C PHE A 224 1.74 -15.53 -1.13
N THR A 225 0.76 -14.65 -0.97
CA THR A 225 -0.59 -14.86 -1.49
C THR A 225 -0.96 -13.75 -2.44
N PHE A 226 -1.66 -14.12 -3.53
CA PHE A 226 -2.18 -13.15 -4.46
C PHE A 226 -3.53 -13.59 -5.02
N ALA A 227 -4.39 -12.62 -5.29
CA ALA A 227 -5.67 -12.82 -5.92
C ALA A 227 -5.62 -12.31 -7.36
N VAL A 228 -6.27 -13.03 -8.27
CA VAL A 228 -6.38 -12.67 -9.68
C VAL A 228 -7.82 -12.88 -10.16
N ARG A 229 -8.31 -11.94 -10.98
CA ARG A 229 -9.58 -12.06 -11.68
C ARG A 229 -9.37 -11.93 -13.19
N THR A 230 -9.60 -13.02 -13.90
CA THR A 230 -9.62 -13.07 -15.36
C THR A 230 -11.06 -12.97 -15.88
N ALA A 231 -11.24 -13.02 -17.20
CA ALA A 231 -12.56 -13.06 -17.81
C ALA A 231 -13.38 -14.31 -17.39
N THR A 232 -12.70 -15.42 -17.05
CA THR A 232 -13.34 -16.73 -16.81
C THR A 232 -13.26 -17.20 -15.36
N ALA A 233 -12.35 -16.67 -14.54
CA ALA A 233 -12.16 -17.13 -13.17
C ALA A 233 -11.70 -16.02 -12.22
N ALA A 234 -12.01 -16.18 -10.94
CA ALA A 234 -11.41 -15.41 -9.86
C ALA A 234 -10.76 -16.41 -8.90
N LYS A 235 -9.45 -16.29 -8.65
CA LYS A 235 -8.69 -17.23 -7.85
C LYS A 235 -7.83 -16.53 -6.80
N ILE A 236 -7.59 -17.21 -5.71
CA ILE A 236 -6.55 -16.87 -4.73
C ILE A 236 -5.47 -17.95 -4.75
N HIS A 237 -4.23 -17.53 -4.89
CA HIS A 237 -3.05 -18.38 -4.85
C HIS A 237 -2.32 -18.18 -3.53
N ILE A 238 -1.81 -19.27 -2.96
CA ILE A 238 -0.96 -19.23 -1.77
C ILE A 238 0.26 -20.11 -2.07
N VAL A 239 1.44 -19.51 -2.02
CA VAL A 239 2.71 -20.19 -2.29
C VAL A 239 3.68 -19.95 -1.16
N GLU A 240 4.50 -20.93 -0.86
CA GLU A 240 5.66 -20.78 0.01
C GLU A 240 6.76 -19.97 -0.70
N ILE A 241 7.38 -19.06 0.04
CA ILE A 241 8.61 -18.35 -0.35
C ILE A 241 9.70 -18.70 0.66
N ASP A 242 10.97 -18.61 0.25
CA ASP A 242 12.12 -19.01 1.09
C ASP A 242 11.93 -20.39 1.73
N ASN A 243 11.76 -21.43 0.91
CA ASN A 243 11.62 -22.80 1.41
C ASN A 243 12.90 -23.27 2.16
N GLU A 244 12.89 -23.08 3.47
CA GLU A 244 13.97 -23.42 4.41
C GLU A 244 14.00 -24.90 4.77
N ASN A 245 12.84 -25.58 4.78
CA ASN A 245 12.75 -27.02 5.09
C ASN A 245 12.11 -27.79 3.92
N PRO A 246 12.92 -28.33 2.99
CA PRO A 246 12.41 -29.02 1.82
C PRO A 246 11.52 -30.23 2.09
N THR A 247 11.58 -30.82 3.29
CA THR A 247 10.78 -31.98 3.68
C THR A 247 9.42 -31.62 4.29
N LYS A 248 9.21 -30.36 4.68
CA LYS A 248 8.02 -29.85 5.37
C LYS A 248 7.45 -28.58 4.70
N LYS A 249 7.32 -28.65 3.38
CA LYS A 249 6.82 -27.53 2.57
C LYS A 249 5.33 -27.28 2.78
N PHE A 250 4.94 -26.02 2.67
CA PHE A 250 3.54 -25.68 2.44
C PHE A 250 3.16 -26.01 0.99
N PRO A 251 2.15 -26.87 0.76
CA PRO A 251 1.73 -27.18 -0.60
C PRO A 251 1.10 -25.94 -1.25
N LYS A 252 1.52 -25.62 -2.48
CA LYS A 252 0.90 -24.55 -3.26
C LYS A 252 -0.61 -24.77 -3.34
N LYS A 253 -1.39 -23.76 -2.95
CA LYS A 253 -2.85 -23.77 -3.05
C LYS A 253 -3.34 -22.76 -4.09
N ALA A 254 -4.44 -23.10 -4.75
CA ALA A 254 -5.14 -22.25 -5.69
C ALA A 254 -6.64 -22.50 -5.52
N GLU A 255 -7.35 -21.55 -4.91
CA GLU A 255 -8.77 -21.69 -4.59
C GLU A 255 -9.61 -20.70 -5.37
N GLN A 256 -10.85 -21.06 -5.71
CA GLN A 256 -11.78 -20.16 -6.37
C GLN A 256 -12.30 -19.12 -5.37
N LEU A 257 -12.23 -17.84 -5.74
CA LEU A 257 -12.88 -16.76 -4.99
C LEU A 257 -14.38 -16.76 -5.34
N PHE A 258 -15.23 -16.82 -4.31
CA PHE A 258 -16.67 -16.70 -4.49
C PHE A 258 -17.04 -15.31 -5.02
N SER A 259 -17.26 -15.18 -6.32
CA SER A 259 -18.00 -14.04 -6.86
C SER A 259 -19.48 -14.41 -6.86
N ARG A 260 -20.27 -13.90 -5.91
CA ARG A 260 -21.72 -13.87 -6.11
C ARG A 260 -21.98 -12.97 -7.31
N ARG A 261 -22.12 -13.55 -8.51
CA ARG A 261 -23.01 -12.94 -9.51
C ARG A 261 -24.39 -13.04 -8.87
N ARG A 262 -24.88 -11.95 -8.26
CA ARG A 262 -26.32 -11.86 -8.03
C ARG A 262 -26.96 -11.92 -9.43
N PRO A 263 -27.92 -12.82 -9.67
CA PRO A 263 -28.72 -12.78 -10.89
C PRO A 263 -29.46 -11.43 -10.99
#